data_AF-A0A2N2XX83-F1
#
_entry.id   AF-A0A2N2XX83-F1
#
_cell.length_a   1.000
_cell.length_b   1.000
_cell.length_c   1.000
_cell.angle_alpha   90.00
_cell.angle_beta   90.00
_cell.angle_gamma   90.00
#
_symmetry.space_group_name_H-M   'P 1'
#
loop_
_entity.id
_entity.type
_entity.pdbx_description
1 polymer ?
#
loop_
_entity_poly.entity_id
_entity_poly.type
_entity_poly.pdbx_seq_one_letter_code
_entity_poly.pdbx_strand_id
1 'polypeptide(L)'
;MKKISNYLLFIYLYLFFIIFNPAYGQVTCTASAPSQVNVGQPFQYTVTLNENASQILSTNFSNFNVLNGPNAGSSSSITVINGKTTQNQSFTYTYTLSAKSEGTFSIPPTTFKVNNKTIKSNPITITVVKGSPQNTRQNSSQQNTPKFNEKDVFIRASASKTTPYLGEQVLITHKLYIGASVNGGYRIENINIPSQSGLWTYTMGEDSGNPKQT
;
A
#
# COMPACT_ATOMS: atom_id res chain seq x y z
N MET A 1 -23.55 38.67 -42.70
CA MET A 1 -23.09 37.29 -42.44
C MET A 1 -22.09 37.17 -41.28
N LYS A 2 -21.27 38.19 -40.94
CA LYS A 2 -20.28 38.13 -39.83
C LYS A 2 -20.88 37.86 -38.43
N LYS A 3 -22.09 38.34 -38.12
CA LYS A 3 -22.71 38.15 -36.78
C LYS A 3 -23.08 36.69 -36.48
N ILE A 4 -23.53 35.92 -37.48
CA ILE A 4 -23.89 34.49 -37.32
C ILE A 4 -22.64 33.61 -37.15
N SER A 5 -21.53 33.97 -37.83
CA SER A 5 -20.24 33.29 -37.66
C SER A 5 -19.71 33.41 -36.24
N ASN A 6 -19.94 34.54 -35.56
CA ASN A 6 -19.51 34.74 -34.18
C ASN A 6 -20.34 33.89 -33.21
N TYR A 7 -21.65 33.76 -33.42
CA TYR A 7 -22.50 32.88 -32.58
C TYR A 7 -22.14 31.40 -32.73
N LEU A 8 -21.78 30.95 -33.95
CA LEU A 8 -21.31 29.57 -34.17
C LEU A 8 -19.98 29.30 -33.46
N LEU A 9 -19.07 30.28 -33.40
CA LEU A 9 -17.81 30.17 -32.66
C LEU A 9 -18.04 30.10 -31.14
N PHE A 10 -18.99 30.90 -30.61
CA PHE A 10 -19.38 30.81 -29.19
C PHE A 10 -20.04 29.47 -28.84
N ILE A 11 -20.85 28.91 -29.74
CA ILE A 11 -21.44 27.57 -29.59
C ILE A 11 -20.35 26.49 -29.56
N TYR A 12 -19.35 26.59 -30.45
CA TYR A 12 -18.25 25.61 -30.49
C TYR A 12 -17.36 25.69 -29.24
N LEU A 13 -17.12 26.90 -28.72
CA LEU A 13 -16.38 27.11 -27.48
C LEU A 13 -17.14 26.56 -26.26
N TYR A 14 -18.46 26.73 -26.23
CA TYR A 14 -19.31 26.17 -25.17
C TYR A 14 -19.35 24.63 -25.23
N LEU A 15 -19.43 24.05 -26.44
CA LEU A 15 -19.38 22.60 -26.62
C LEU A 15 -18.03 22.00 -26.19
N PHE A 16 -16.93 22.70 -26.45
CA PHE A 16 -15.59 22.28 -26.02
C PHE A 16 -15.42 22.28 -24.50
N PHE A 17 -16.07 23.21 -23.80
CA PHE A 17 -16.00 23.31 -22.34
C PHE A 17 -16.78 22.19 -21.62
N ILE A 18 -17.83 21.65 -22.24
CA ILE A 18 -18.62 20.54 -21.68
C ILE A 18 -17.83 19.22 -21.68
N ILE A 19 -16.89 19.06 -22.61
CA ILE A 19 -16.11 17.81 -22.78
C ILE A 19 -14.95 17.73 -21.76
N PHE A 20 -14.54 18.86 -21.18
CA PHE A 20 -13.46 18.95 -20.20
C PHE A 20 -13.97 18.86 -18.75
N ASN A 21 -14.58 17.73 -18.39
CA ASN A 21 -14.84 17.40 -16.99
C ASN A 21 -13.70 16.52 -16.46
N PRO A 22 -12.72 17.06 -15.71
CA PRO A 22 -11.75 16.22 -15.02
C PRO A 22 -12.49 15.33 -14.02
N ALA A 23 -12.48 14.02 -14.26
CA ALA A 23 -12.98 13.03 -13.33
C ALA A 23 -12.01 12.96 -12.13
N TYR A 24 -12.30 13.71 -11.08
CA TYR A 24 -11.61 13.55 -9.81
C TYR A 24 -12.06 12.21 -9.20
N GLY A 25 -11.13 11.28 -9.05
CA GLY A 25 -11.38 10.02 -8.35
C GLY A 25 -11.85 10.29 -6.92
N GLN A 26 -12.81 9.49 -6.43
CA GLN A 26 -13.26 9.57 -5.05
C GLN A 26 -12.12 9.12 -4.11
N VAL A 27 -11.73 9.98 -3.17
CA VAL A 27 -10.76 9.62 -2.12
C VAL A 27 -11.42 8.63 -1.17
N THR A 28 -10.81 7.46 -1.00
CA THR A 28 -11.21 6.47 0.00
C THR A 28 -10.37 6.67 1.26
N CYS A 29 -11.00 6.54 2.42
CA CYS A 29 -10.33 6.60 3.72
C CYS A 29 -11.03 5.60 4.65
N THR A 30 -10.33 4.53 5.00
CA THR A 30 -10.91 3.41 5.74
C THR A 30 -10.04 3.06 6.92
N ALA A 31 -10.63 3.02 8.11
CA ALA A 31 -10.00 2.57 9.33
C ALA A 31 -10.33 1.10 9.58
N SER A 32 -9.39 0.36 10.17
CA SER A 32 -9.52 -1.04 10.53
C SER A 32 -8.80 -1.34 11.85
N ALA A 33 -9.42 -2.14 12.70
CA ALA A 33 -8.83 -2.71 13.92
C ALA A 33 -9.60 -4.00 14.30
N PRO A 34 -9.06 -4.83 15.19
CA PRO A 34 -9.79 -5.97 15.73
C PRO A 34 -11.09 -5.54 16.42
N SER A 35 -12.16 -6.32 16.24
CA SER A 35 -13.46 -6.08 16.89
C SER A 35 -13.43 -6.38 18.39
N GLN A 36 -12.52 -7.24 18.83
CA GLN A 36 -12.34 -7.62 20.24
C GLN A 36 -10.85 -7.67 20.61
N VAL A 37 -10.51 -7.12 21.78
CA VAL A 37 -9.14 -7.14 22.33
C VAL A 37 -9.16 -7.39 23.83
N ASN A 38 -8.04 -7.80 24.40
CA ASN A 38 -7.88 -7.92 25.85
C ASN A 38 -7.28 -6.64 26.45
N VAL A 39 -7.66 -6.32 27.68
CA VAL A 39 -7.04 -5.21 28.43
C VAL A 39 -5.51 -5.37 28.47
N GLY A 40 -4.78 -4.29 28.18
CA GLY A 40 -3.32 -4.25 28.20
C GLY A 40 -2.61 -4.97 27.04
N GLN A 41 -3.30 -5.76 26.21
CA GLN A 41 -2.68 -6.41 25.06
C GLN A 41 -2.49 -5.43 23.89
N PRO A 42 -1.30 -5.40 23.25
CA PRO A 42 -1.08 -4.61 22.04
C PRO A 42 -1.95 -5.08 20.87
N PHE A 43 -2.55 -4.14 20.14
CA PHE A 43 -3.25 -4.40 18.89
C PHE A 43 -3.01 -3.27 17.89
N GLN A 44 -3.26 -3.54 16.60
CA GLN A 44 -3.04 -2.57 15.53
C GLN A 44 -4.32 -1.86 15.13
N TYR A 45 -4.23 -0.54 14.99
CA TYR A 45 -5.22 0.32 14.36
C TYR A 45 -4.59 0.89 13.08
N THR A 46 -5.19 0.63 11.92
CA THR A 46 -4.65 1.01 10.61
C THR A 46 -5.67 1.83 9.84
N VAL A 47 -5.25 2.96 9.29
CA VAL A 47 -6.02 3.73 8.31
C VAL A 47 -5.40 3.60 6.93
N THR A 48 -6.22 3.29 5.93
CA THR A 48 -5.82 3.15 4.53
C THR A 48 -6.51 4.20 3.67
N LEU A 49 -5.73 4.94 2.88
CA LEU A 49 -6.17 5.92 1.90
C LEU A 49 -5.67 5.55 0.50
N ASN A 50 -6.42 5.89 -0.55
CA ASN A 50 -5.96 5.74 -1.94
C ASN A 50 -5.13 6.93 -2.45
N GLU A 51 -5.00 7.97 -1.65
CA GLU A 51 -4.30 9.22 -1.97
C GLU A 51 -3.42 9.63 -0.78
N ASN A 52 -2.30 10.30 -1.07
CA ASN A 52 -1.37 10.72 -0.03
C ASN A 52 -1.98 11.82 0.84
N ALA A 53 -1.97 11.63 2.16
CA ALA A 53 -2.38 12.70 3.08
C ALA A 53 -1.20 13.60 3.40
N SER A 54 -1.38 14.91 3.24
CA SER A 54 -0.35 15.90 3.59
C SER A 54 -0.20 16.04 5.10
N GLN A 55 -1.29 15.85 5.85
CA GLN A 55 -1.29 15.86 7.32
C GLN A 55 -2.39 14.97 7.90
N ILE A 56 -2.10 14.40 9.07
CA ILE A 56 -3.10 13.85 9.99
C ILE A 56 -3.55 14.99 10.90
N LEU A 57 -4.82 15.38 10.82
CA LEU A 57 -5.37 16.51 11.57
C LEU A 57 -5.78 16.10 12.99
N SER A 58 -6.41 14.94 13.14
CA SER A 58 -6.81 14.44 14.45
C SER A 58 -7.09 12.95 14.44
N THR A 59 -6.74 12.31 15.56
CA THR A 59 -7.18 10.96 15.92
C THR A 59 -7.43 10.95 17.43
N ASN A 60 -8.51 10.32 17.90
CA ASN A 60 -8.82 10.29 19.33
C ASN A 60 -8.73 8.86 19.87
N PHE A 61 -7.78 8.66 20.78
CA PHE A 61 -7.54 7.38 21.45
C PHE A 61 -7.74 7.50 22.97
N SER A 62 -8.68 8.32 23.45
CA SER A 62 -8.84 8.60 24.89
C SER A 62 -8.89 7.34 25.78
N ASN A 63 -9.55 6.27 25.32
CA ASN A 63 -9.68 4.99 26.03
C ASN A 63 -8.53 4.00 25.81
N PHE A 64 -7.51 4.39 25.03
CA PHE A 64 -6.38 3.54 24.65
C PHE A 64 -5.05 4.21 24.96
N ASN A 65 -4.02 3.43 25.26
CA ASN A 65 -2.64 3.89 25.30
C ASN A 65 -2.02 3.71 23.92
N VAL A 66 -1.39 4.76 23.39
CA VAL A 66 -0.60 4.68 22.15
C VAL A 66 0.78 4.14 22.52
N LEU A 67 1.07 2.91 22.12
CA LEU A 67 2.36 2.26 22.36
C LEU A 67 3.37 2.61 21.27
N ASN A 68 2.91 2.74 20.02
CA ASN A 68 3.73 3.08 18.86
C ASN A 68 2.87 3.72 17.74
N GLY A 69 3.50 4.52 16.88
CA GLY A 69 2.92 5.09 15.66
C GLY A 69 2.67 6.61 15.70
N PRO A 70 2.20 7.22 14.60
CA PRO A 70 1.83 6.55 13.35
C PRO A 70 3.06 6.08 12.55
N ASN A 71 3.05 4.81 12.15
CA ASN A 71 3.95 4.30 11.13
C ASN A 71 3.28 4.46 9.77
N ALA A 72 3.86 5.25 8.89
CA ALA A 72 3.36 5.48 7.54
C ALA A 72 4.00 4.50 6.54
N GLY A 73 3.21 3.99 5.61
CA GLY A 73 3.67 3.16 4.50
C GLY A 73 2.87 3.40 3.24
N SER A 74 3.48 3.23 2.08
CA SER A 74 2.80 3.35 0.78
C SER A 74 3.00 2.08 -0.06
N SER A 75 2.03 1.81 -0.92
CA SER A 75 2.03 0.71 -1.88
C SER A 75 1.47 1.21 -3.21
N SER A 76 2.06 0.75 -4.32
CA SER A 76 1.62 1.09 -5.68
C SER A 76 1.61 -0.18 -6.52
N SER A 77 0.51 -0.43 -7.22
CA SER A 77 0.33 -1.57 -8.12
C SER A 77 -0.18 -1.06 -9.46
N ILE A 78 0.42 -1.55 -10.55
CA ILE A 78 -0.02 -1.23 -11.92
C ILE A 78 -0.58 -2.50 -12.54
N THR A 79 -1.85 -2.45 -12.93
CA THR A 79 -2.58 -3.55 -13.55
C THR A 79 -2.95 -3.18 -14.98
N VAL A 80 -2.58 -4.00 -15.95
CA VAL A 80 -2.92 -3.79 -17.37
C VAL A 80 -3.86 -4.92 -17.82
N ILE A 81 -5.12 -4.58 -18.14
CA ILE A 81 -6.12 -5.55 -18.63
C ILE A 81 -6.64 -5.06 -19.97
N ASN A 82 -6.47 -5.87 -21.04
CA ASN A 82 -6.89 -5.54 -22.41
C ASN A 82 -6.39 -4.15 -22.89
N GLY A 83 -5.14 -3.82 -22.59
CA GLY A 83 -4.54 -2.51 -22.93
C GLY A 83 -5.00 -1.35 -22.02
N LYS A 84 -5.93 -1.57 -21.09
CA LYS A 84 -6.32 -0.57 -20.09
C LYS A 84 -5.42 -0.68 -18.87
N THR A 85 -4.56 0.33 -18.70
CA THR A 85 -3.72 0.49 -17.52
C THR A 85 -4.52 1.09 -16.37
N THR A 86 -4.51 0.43 -15.22
CA THR A 86 -5.07 0.90 -13.94
C THR A 86 -3.95 0.96 -12.92
N GLN A 87 -3.76 2.11 -12.29
CA GLN A 87 -2.80 2.28 -11.21
C GLN A 87 -3.56 2.36 -9.88
N ASN A 88 -3.22 1.48 -8.94
CA ASN A 88 -3.75 1.48 -7.59
C ASN A 88 -2.64 1.95 -6.64
N GLN A 89 -2.86 3.07 -5.96
CA GLN A 89 -2.00 3.55 -4.89
C GLN A 89 -2.73 3.38 -3.55
N SER A 90 -1.97 3.07 -2.50
CA SER A 90 -2.47 2.89 -1.15
C SER A 90 -1.48 3.46 -0.15
N PHE A 91 -1.96 4.32 0.74
CA PHE A 91 -1.21 4.94 1.83
C PHE A 91 -1.80 4.45 3.15
N THR A 92 -0.95 3.93 4.01
CA THR A 92 -1.33 3.28 5.27
C THR A 92 -0.69 4.00 6.45
N TYR A 93 -1.47 4.21 7.50
CA TYR A 93 -1.03 4.84 8.75
C TYR A 93 -1.42 3.92 9.91
N THR A 94 -0.42 3.33 10.58
CA THR A 94 -0.64 2.28 11.58
C THR A 94 -0.18 2.73 12.96
N TYR A 95 -1.04 2.51 13.95
CA TYR A 95 -0.77 2.70 15.37
C TYR A 95 -0.83 1.37 16.10
N THR A 96 0.05 1.18 17.07
CA THR A 96 -0.06 0.10 18.05
C THR A 96 -0.66 0.67 19.33
N LEU A 97 -1.79 0.11 19.75
CA LEU A 97 -2.58 0.58 20.88
C LEU A 97 -2.70 -0.53 21.93
N SER A 98 -3.01 -0.15 23.17
CA SER A 98 -3.51 -1.09 24.20
C SER A 98 -4.70 -0.48 24.95
N ALA A 99 -5.67 -1.31 25.34
CA ALA A 99 -6.86 -0.85 26.04
C ALA A 99 -6.59 -0.60 27.53
N LYS A 100 -7.11 0.51 28.07
CA LYS A 100 -6.93 0.93 29.46
C LYS A 100 -7.83 0.18 30.45
N SER A 101 -9.04 -0.16 30.04
CA SER A 101 -10.05 -0.82 30.88
C SER A 101 -10.98 -1.69 30.05
N GLU A 102 -11.76 -2.55 30.70
CA GLU A 102 -12.81 -3.35 30.06
C GLU A 102 -13.98 -2.49 29.61
N GLY A 103 -14.71 -2.94 28.58
CA GLY A 103 -15.88 -2.25 28.04
C GLY A 103 -15.87 -2.13 26.52
N THR A 104 -16.93 -1.56 25.97
CA THR A 104 -17.03 -1.29 24.53
C THR A 104 -16.69 0.16 24.27
N PHE A 105 -15.64 0.41 23.49
CA PHE A 105 -15.18 1.76 23.16
C PHE A 105 -15.29 2.02 21.66
N SER A 106 -15.66 3.25 21.32
CA SER A 106 -15.67 3.73 19.94
C SER A 106 -14.49 4.66 19.71
N ILE A 107 -13.68 4.35 18.70
CA ILE A 107 -12.67 5.22 18.13
C ILE A 107 -13.37 6.07 17.07
N PRO A 108 -13.50 7.39 17.27
CA PRO A 108 -14.14 8.25 16.29
C PRO A 108 -13.28 8.36 15.01
N PRO A 109 -13.87 8.82 13.89
CA PRO A 109 -13.14 9.02 12.65
C PRO A 109 -11.83 9.80 12.79
N THR A 110 -10.74 9.21 12.31
CA THR A 110 -9.48 9.93 12.09
C THR A 110 -9.64 10.87 10.91
N THR A 111 -9.19 12.12 11.08
CA THR A 111 -9.32 13.19 10.09
C THR A 111 -7.97 13.43 9.42
N PHE A 112 -7.96 13.44 8.09
CA PHE A 112 -6.79 13.69 7.24
C PHE A 112 -7.02 14.89 6.34
N LYS A 113 -5.93 15.55 5.96
CA LYS A 113 -5.90 16.54 4.88
C LYS A 113 -5.34 15.89 3.62
N VAL A 114 -6.16 15.77 2.58
CA VAL A 114 -5.80 15.17 1.29
C VAL A 114 -6.17 16.17 0.21
N ASN A 115 -5.22 16.60 -0.62
CA ASN A 115 -5.47 17.56 -1.71
C ASN A 115 -6.25 18.81 -1.26
N ASN A 116 -5.85 19.39 -0.12
CA ASN A 116 -6.53 20.52 0.56
C ASN A 116 -7.98 20.28 1.01
N LYS A 117 -8.50 19.06 0.88
CA LYS A 117 -9.80 18.64 1.40
C LYS A 117 -9.63 17.87 2.70
N THR A 118 -10.60 18.02 3.59
CA THR A 118 -10.66 17.27 4.85
C THR A 118 -11.42 15.97 4.61
N ILE A 119 -10.75 14.84 4.81
CA ILE A 119 -11.32 13.50 4.64
C ILE A 119 -11.33 12.79 5.99
N LYS A 120 -12.41 12.06 6.27
CA LYS A 120 -12.60 11.32 7.53
C LYS A 120 -12.72 9.83 7.23
N SER A 121 -12.15 9.01 8.11
CA SER A 121 -12.34 7.56 8.08
C SER A 121 -13.69 7.15 8.70
N ASN A 122 -14.02 5.86 8.63
CA ASN A 122 -15.12 5.30 9.41
C ASN A 122 -14.76 5.22 10.91
N PRO A 123 -15.75 5.34 11.81
CA PRO A 123 -15.56 5.00 13.22
C PRO A 123 -15.29 3.49 13.36
N ILE A 124 -14.61 3.12 14.45
CA ILE A 124 -14.35 1.72 14.81
C ILE A 124 -14.83 1.47 16.23
N THR A 125 -15.61 0.42 16.43
CA THR A 125 -16.03 -0.03 17.76
C THR A 125 -15.23 -1.27 18.15
N ILE A 126 -14.67 -1.26 19.36
CA ILE A 126 -13.84 -2.33 19.91
C ILE A 126 -14.41 -2.76 21.24
N THR A 127 -14.65 -4.06 21.39
CA THR A 127 -15.04 -4.68 22.67
C THR A 127 -13.79 -5.14 23.40
N VAL A 128 -13.54 -4.56 24.57
CA VAL A 128 -12.41 -4.90 25.44
C VAL A 128 -12.88 -5.84 26.53
N VAL A 129 -12.30 -7.02 26.56
CA VAL A 129 -12.59 -8.05 27.57
C VAL A 129 -11.43 -8.20 28.54
N LYS A 130 -11.74 -8.71 29.75
CA LYS A 130 -10.73 -9.04 30.75
C LYS A 130 -9.64 -9.91 30.14
N GLY A 131 -8.39 -9.52 30.35
CA GLY A 131 -7.26 -10.40 30.06
C GLY A 131 -7.32 -11.59 31.01
N SER A 132 -7.49 -12.80 30.48
CA SER A 132 -7.09 -13.99 31.24
C SER A 132 -5.55 -14.01 31.24
N PRO A 133 -4.87 -14.33 32.36
CA PRO A 133 -3.48 -14.76 32.34
C PRO A 133 -3.42 -16.16 31.76
N GLN A 134 -3.91 -16.32 30.53
CA GLN A 134 -3.60 -17.47 29.75
C GLN A 134 -2.24 -17.15 29.14
N ASN A 135 -1.26 -17.99 29.49
CA ASN A 135 -0.08 -18.27 28.69
C ASN A 135 -0.37 -17.93 27.23
N THR A 136 0.58 -17.32 26.56
CA THR A 136 0.75 -17.27 25.11
C THR A 136 0.56 -18.66 24.46
N ARG A 137 -0.67 -19.15 24.47
CA ARG A 137 -1.35 -19.66 23.31
C ARG A 137 -1.65 -18.36 22.57
N GLN A 138 -0.70 -17.74 21.88
CA GLN A 138 -0.42 -18.20 20.52
C GLN A 138 -1.48 -19.23 20.14
N ASN A 139 -2.69 -18.72 19.94
CA ASN A 139 -3.44 -19.15 18.79
C ASN A 139 -2.44 -18.95 17.65
N SER A 140 -1.61 -19.97 17.43
CA SER A 140 -1.53 -20.56 16.13
C SER A 140 -2.99 -20.85 15.76
N SER A 141 -3.74 -19.79 15.40
CA SER A 141 -4.41 -19.81 14.11
C SER A 141 -3.37 -20.46 13.26
N GLN A 142 -3.63 -21.73 12.94
CA GLN A 142 -2.87 -22.52 12.01
C GLN A 142 -2.29 -21.49 11.07
N GLN A 143 -0.98 -21.24 11.16
CA GLN A 143 -0.36 -20.45 10.14
C GLN A 143 -0.53 -21.40 8.97
N ASN A 144 -1.66 -21.28 8.27
CA ASN A 144 -1.73 -21.34 6.84
C ASN A 144 -0.71 -20.26 6.44
N THR A 145 0.57 -20.58 6.63
CA THR A 145 1.58 -20.38 5.64
C THR A 145 0.85 -20.84 4.39
N PRO A 146 0.38 -19.89 3.57
CA PRO A 146 -0.21 -20.28 2.31
C PRO A 146 0.86 -21.18 1.70
N LYS A 147 0.52 -22.44 1.44
CA LYS A 147 1.43 -23.32 0.74
C LYS A 147 1.53 -22.75 -0.67
N PHE A 148 2.43 -21.79 -0.85
CA PHE A 148 2.77 -21.26 -2.14
C PHE A 148 3.40 -22.43 -2.90
N ASN A 149 2.81 -22.74 -4.04
CA ASN A 149 3.42 -23.68 -4.95
C ASN A 149 4.50 -22.94 -5.76
N GLU A 150 5.42 -23.65 -6.39
CA GLU A 150 6.44 -23.07 -7.28
C GLU A 150 5.81 -22.25 -8.44
N LYS A 151 4.52 -22.43 -8.68
CA LYS A 151 3.73 -21.67 -9.68
C LYS A 151 3.24 -20.32 -9.17
N ASP A 152 3.16 -20.12 -7.85
CA ASP A 152 2.62 -18.90 -7.24
C ASP A 152 3.68 -17.83 -7.04
N VAL A 153 4.94 -18.22 -6.81
CA VAL A 153 6.08 -17.30 -6.71
C VAL A 153 7.30 -17.93 -7.37
N PHE A 154 7.80 -17.32 -8.44
CA PHE A 154 9.00 -17.79 -9.12
C PHE A 154 9.81 -16.65 -9.72
N ILE A 155 11.12 -16.86 -9.85
CA ILE A 155 12.04 -15.94 -10.52
C ILE A 155 12.47 -16.56 -11.84
N ARG A 156 12.47 -15.77 -12.92
CA ARG A 156 13.14 -16.14 -14.18
C ARG A 156 14.34 -15.25 -14.40
N ALA A 157 15.50 -15.86 -14.66
CA ALA A 157 16.68 -15.17 -15.12
C ALA A 157 16.79 -15.29 -16.64
N SER A 158 17.15 -14.21 -17.33
CA SER A 158 17.45 -14.21 -18.76
C SER A 158 18.72 -13.42 -19.03
N ALA A 159 19.65 -13.99 -19.79
CA ALA A 159 20.85 -13.31 -20.24
C ALA A 159 20.59 -12.56 -21.56
N SER A 160 21.22 -11.40 -21.75
CA SER A 160 21.18 -10.68 -23.02
C SER A 160 21.88 -11.45 -24.16
N LYS A 161 22.91 -12.25 -23.83
CA LYS A 161 23.66 -13.10 -24.75
C LYS A 161 24.09 -14.39 -24.06
N THR A 162 23.93 -15.53 -24.74
CA THR A 162 24.32 -16.86 -24.26
C THR A 162 25.72 -17.29 -24.73
N THR A 163 26.27 -16.63 -25.76
CA THR A 163 27.61 -16.89 -26.31
C THR A 163 28.41 -15.60 -26.43
N PRO A 164 28.89 -15.01 -25.32
CA PRO A 164 29.66 -13.77 -25.35
C PRO A 164 31.13 -13.96 -25.74
N TYR A 165 31.74 -12.93 -26.30
CA TYR A 165 33.18 -12.85 -26.52
C TYR A 165 33.90 -12.24 -25.30
N LEU A 166 35.21 -12.45 -25.21
CA LEU A 166 36.03 -11.88 -24.13
C LEU A 166 35.97 -10.35 -24.18
N GLY A 167 35.64 -9.73 -23.04
CA GLY A 167 35.46 -8.28 -22.92
C GLY A 167 34.06 -7.77 -23.31
N GLU A 168 33.15 -8.66 -23.71
CA GLU A 168 31.78 -8.29 -24.06
C GLU A 168 30.86 -8.29 -22.84
N GLN A 169 30.01 -7.26 -22.73
CA GLN A 169 29.06 -7.15 -21.63
C GLN A 169 27.87 -8.09 -21.81
N VAL A 170 27.56 -8.88 -20.77
CA VAL A 170 26.35 -9.69 -20.68
C VAL A 170 25.48 -9.18 -19.53
N LEU A 171 24.21 -8.90 -19.83
CA LEU A 171 23.25 -8.43 -18.86
C LEU A 171 22.36 -9.59 -18.41
N ILE A 172 22.33 -9.91 -17.12
CA ILE A 172 21.41 -10.89 -16.54
C ILE A 172 20.22 -10.17 -15.93
N THR A 173 19.04 -10.36 -16.51
CA THR A 173 17.79 -9.78 -16.00
C THR A 173 17.02 -10.82 -15.19
N HIS A 174 16.74 -10.52 -13.93
CA HIS A 174 15.89 -11.32 -13.07
C HIS A 174 14.48 -10.72 -13.02
N LYS A 175 13.45 -11.53 -13.30
CA LYS A 175 12.03 -11.13 -13.21
C LYS A 175 11.35 -11.98 -12.15
N LEU A 176 10.83 -11.34 -11.11
CA LEU A 176 10.02 -11.97 -10.06
C LEU A 176 8.55 -11.97 -10.46
N TYR A 177 7.94 -13.15 -10.50
CA TYR A 177 6.54 -13.37 -10.79
C TYR A 177 5.83 -13.79 -9.51
N ILE A 178 4.71 -13.12 -9.22
CA ILE A 178 3.93 -13.32 -8.00
C ILE A 178 2.46 -13.45 -8.41
N GLY A 179 1.84 -14.57 -8.05
CA GLY A 179 0.44 -14.87 -8.36
C GLY A 179 -0.55 -13.99 -7.59
N ALA A 180 -1.77 -13.84 -8.14
CA ALA A 180 -2.80 -12.96 -7.60
C ALA A 180 -3.20 -13.29 -6.14
N SER A 181 -3.12 -14.56 -5.75
CA SER A 181 -3.40 -15.03 -4.39
C SER A 181 -2.41 -14.50 -3.33
N VAL A 182 -1.26 -13.96 -3.77
CA VAL A 182 -0.19 -13.38 -2.93
C VAL A 182 -0.21 -11.84 -2.98
N ASN A 183 -1.05 -11.20 -3.79
CA ASN A 183 -1.07 -9.73 -3.92
C ASN A 183 -1.97 -9.04 -2.85
N GLY A 184 -2.52 -9.81 -1.91
CA GLY A 184 -3.51 -9.36 -0.92
C GLY A 184 -2.97 -8.79 0.40
N GLY A 185 -1.69 -8.38 0.47
CA GLY A 185 -1.12 -7.74 1.66
C GLY A 185 0.23 -8.28 2.16
N TYR A 186 0.93 -9.11 1.38
CA TYR A 186 2.24 -9.62 1.76
C TYR A 186 3.34 -8.64 1.35
N ARG A 187 4.23 -8.30 2.30
CA ARG A 187 5.46 -7.55 2.02
C ARG A 187 6.53 -8.55 1.61
N ILE A 188 7.18 -8.33 0.47
CA ILE A 188 8.38 -9.09 0.14
C ILE A 188 9.51 -8.52 0.97
N GLU A 189 9.97 -9.31 1.93
CA GLU A 189 11.09 -8.98 2.80
C GLU A 189 12.22 -9.98 2.52
N ASN A 190 13.47 -9.51 2.57
CA ASN A 190 14.67 -10.35 2.43
C ASN A 190 14.75 -11.15 1.11
N ILE A 191 14.65 -10.48 -0.04
CA ILE A 191 15.00 -11.09 -1.33
C ILE A 191 16.48 -11.49 -1.28
N ASN A 192 16.76 -12.78 -1.08
CA ASN A 192 18.12 -13.31 -1.14
C ASN A 192 18.45 -13.59 -2.61
N ILE A 193 19.09 -12.63 -3.26
CA ILE A 193 19.58 -12.78 -4.64
C ILE A 193 20.78 -13.74 -4.59
N PRO A 194 20.82 -14.80 -5.42
CA PRO A 194 21.95 -15.72 -5.45
C PRO A 194 23.26 -14.96 -5.68
N SER A 195 24.33 -15.38 -5.01
CA SER A 195 25.65 -14.72 -5.08
C SER A 195 26.17 -14.72 -6.52
N GLN A 196 26.47 -13.54 -7.04
CA GLN A 196 26.93 -13.34 -8.42
C GLN A 196 28.44 -13.04 -8.44
N SER A 197 29.26 -14.03 -8.06
CA SER A 197 30.71 -13.84 -8.01
C SER A 197 31.25 -13.37 -9.36
N GLY A 198 31.95 -12.24 -9.37
CA GLY A 198 32.56 -11.65 -10.57
C GLY A 198 31.62 -10.82 -11.46
N LEU A 199 30.37 -10.60 -11.06
CA LEU A 199 29.45 -9.69 -11.75
C LEU A 199 29.29 -8.38 -10.98
N TRP A 200 29.07 -7.30 -11.72
CA TRP A 200 28.66 -6.02 -11.16
C TRP A 200 27.16 -6.04 -10.95
N THR A 201 26.70 -5.76 -9.73
CA THR A 201 25.27 -5.76 -9.41
C THR A 201 24.72 -4.33 -9.30
N TYR A 202 23.52 -4.12 -9.83
CA TYR A 202 22.79 -2.85 -9.75
C TYR A 202 21.33 -3.11 -9.35
N THR A 203 20.90 -2.49 -8.25
CA THR A 203 19.52 -2.56 -7.78
C THR A 203 18.79 -1.29 -8.20
N MET A 204 17.79 -1.41 -9.08
CA MET A 204 16.95 -0.27 -9.45
C MET A 204 16.07 0.14 -8.27
N GLY A 205 16.24 1.37 -7.76
CA GLY A 205 15.44 1.93 -6.65
C GLY A 205 16.21 2.20 -5.34
N GLU A 206 17.51 1.91 -5.30
CA GLU A 206 18.39 2.21 -4.16
C GLU A 206 19.20 3.48 -4.46
N ASP A 207 19.26 4.45 -3.52
CA ASP A 207 19.77 5.83 -3.74
C ASP A 207 21.30 5.90 -3.94
N SER A 208 22.01 4.78 -3.79
CA SER A 208 23.45 4.68 -4.04
C SER A 208 23.72 4.08 -5.42
N GLY A 209 23.81 4.94 -6.43
CA GLY A 209 24.06 4.58 -7.84
C GLY A 209 25.44 3.98 -8.17
N ASN A 210 26.18 3.44 -7.20
CA ASN A 210 27.48 2.81 -7.44
C ASN A 210 27.36 1.28 -7.43
N PRO A 211 27.69 0.60 -8.54
CA PRO A 211 27.62 -0.86 -8.59
C PRO A 211 28.66 -1.46 -7.65
N LYS A 212 28.25 -2.45 -6.86
CA LYS A 212 29.16 -3.22 -6.00
C LYS A 212 29.58 -4.49 -6.74
N GLN A 213 30.89 -4.71 -6.81
CA GLN A 213 31.44 -5.98 -7.28
C GLN A 213 31.28 -7.02 -6.18
N THR A 214 30.66 -8.15 -6.51
CA THR A 214 30.48 -9.31 -5.63
C THR A 214 31.53 -10.38 -5.84
#